data_AF-A0AAV8VD81-F1
#
_entry.id   AF-A0AAV8VD81-F1
#
_cell.length_a   1.000
_cell.length_b   1.000
_cell.length_c   1.000
_cell.angle_alpha   90.00
_cell.angle_beta   90.00
_cell.angle_gamma   90.00
#
_symmetry.space_group_name_H-M   'P 1'
#
loop_
_entity.id
_entity.type
_entity.pdbx_description
1 polymer ?
#
loop_
_entity_poly.entity_id
_entity_poly.type
_entity_poly.pdbx_seq_one_letter_code
_entity_poly.pdbx_strand_id
1 'polypeptide(L)'
;RSPPQLEMILKMISDTASELMVLDKIIYKFSSQEQCTYILVAVEPNIYLVILFGNKKSERDSYISNFVNDLCTNLRCTKVFIGLRNPLK
;
A
#
# COMPACT_ATOMS: atom_id res chain seq x y z
N ARG A 1 16.27 -5.35 18.92
CA ARG A 1 14.93 -4.83 19.25
C ARG A 1 14.44 -4.09 18.03
N SER A 2 13.43 -4.58 17.34
CA SER A 2 12.73 -3.82 16.29
C SER A 2 11.99 -2.66 16.96
N PRO A 3 12.43 -1.39 16.84
CA PRO A 3 11.80 -0.25 17.50
C PRO A 3 10.91 0.51 16.48
N PRO A 4 10.45 1.74 16.79
CA PRO A 4 9.08 2.25 16.97
C PRO A 4 8.08 2.16 15.78
N GLN A 5 8.45 1.54 14.66
CA GLN A 5 7.70 1.66 13.41
C GLN A 5 6.39 0.89 13.39
N LEU A 6 6.29 -0.24 14.10
CA LEU A 6 5.08 -1.07 14.09
C LEU A 6 3.87 -0.33 14.67
N GLU A 7 4.01 0.31 15.84
CA GLU A 7 2.92 1.07 16.46
C GLU A 7 2.50 2.25 15.58
N MET A 8 3.47 2.93 14.97
CA MET A 8 3.19 4.02 14.02
C MET A 8 2.42 3.52 12.80
N ILE A 9 2.82 2.39 12.22
CA ILE A 9 2.14 1.77 11.08
C ILE A 9 0.71 1.38 11.45
N LEU A 10 0.51 0.72 12.60
CA LEU A 10 -0.83 0.33 13.07
C LEU A 10 -1.72 1.56 13.29
N LYS A 11 -1.17 2.62 13.90
CA LYS A 11 -1.88 3.89 14.07
C LYS A 11 -2.25 4.50 12.72
N MET A 12 -1.33 4.55 11.76
CA MET A 12 -1.61 5.09 10.42
C MET A 12 -2.69 4.28 9.68
N ILE A 13 -2.67 2.94 9.78
CA ILE A 13 -3.72 2.09 9.21
C ILE A 13 -5.08 2.43 9.84
N SER A 14 -5.13 2.57 11.17
CA SER A 14 -6.36 2.96 11.88
C SER A 14 -6.86 4.35 11.46
N ASP A 15 -5.97 5.34 11.43
CA ASP A 15 -6.30 6.73 11.10
C ASP A 15 -6.75 6.90 9.64
N THR A 16 -6.32 5.99 8.75
CA THR A 16 -6.62 6.03 7.30
C THR A 16 -7.54 4.90 6.84
N ALA A 17 -8.21 4.21 7.76
CA ALA A 17 -9.00 3.01 7.47
C ALA A 17 -10.06 3.24 6.39
N SER A 18 -10.78 4.37 6.42
CA SER A 18 -11.81 4.70 5.43
C SER A 18 -11.24 4.94 4.03
N GLU A 19 -10.05 5.55 3.93
CA GLU A 19 -9.36 5.75 2.66
C GLU A 19 -8.84 4.41 2.11
N LEU A 20 -8.36 3.52 2.98
CA LEU A 20 -7.89 2.18 2.62
C LEU A 20 -9.02 1.24 2.15
N MET A 21 -10.29 1.58 2.38
CA MET A 21 -11.43 0.86 1.79
C MET A 21 -11.58 1.12 0.29
N VAL A 22 -10.97 2.20 -0.23
CA VAL A 22 -10.99 2.52 -1.65
C VAL A 22 -9.92 1.68 -2.35
N LEU A 23 -10.38 0.79 -3.23
CA LEU A 23 -9.50 -0.05 -4.04
C LEU A 23 -8.48 0.82 -4.80
N ASP A 24 -7.21 0.38 -4.84
CA ASP A 24 -6.10 1.08 -5.50
C ASP A 24 -5.76 2.48 -4.93
N LYS A 25 -6.36 2.89 -3.80
CA LYS A 25 -5.97 4.15 -3.15
C LYS A 25 -4.60 4.01 -2.50
N ILE A 26 -3.63 4.71 -3.06
CA ILE A 26 -2.30 4.87 -2.47
C ILE A 26 -2.32 6.08 -1.53
N ILE A 27 -1.92 5.88 -0.29
CA ILE A 27 -1.85 6.92 0.74
C ILE A 27 -0.38 7.18 1.06
N TYR A 28 0.03 8.45 0.97
CA TYR A 28 1.38 8.90 1.33
C TYR A 28 1.33 9.66 2.67
N LYS A 29 2.16 9.26 3.64
CA LYS A 29 2.33 9.96 4.91
C LYS A 29 3.81 10.21 5.17
N PHE A 30 4.20 11.48 5.21
CA PHE A 30 5.55 11.87 5.61
C PHE A 30 5.59 12.15 7.12
N SER A 31 6.51 11.50 7.83
CA SER A 31 6.82 11.80 9.23
C SER A 31 7.95 12.83 9.28
N SER A 32 7.64 14.07 9.66
CA SER A 32 8.67 15.10 9.87
C SER A 32 9.59 14.77 11.05
N GLN A 33 9.13 14.00 12.03
CA GLN A 33 9.92 13.59 13.19
C GLN A 33 10.98 12.55 12.82
N GLU A 34 10.59 11.56 12.01
CA GLU A 34 11.46 10.44 11.61
C GLU A 34 12.13 10.65 10.24
N GLN A 35 11.78 11.73 9.54
CA GLN A 35 12.26 12.07 8.19
C GLN A 35 12.04 10.95 7.17
N CYS A 36 10.95 10.20 7.29
CA CYS A 36 10.62 9.07 6.45
C CYS A 36 9.22 9.20 5.83
N THR A 37 9.00 8.52 4.71
CA THR A 37 7.67 8.44 4.07
C THR A 37 7.13 7.02 4.16
N TYR A 38 5.92 6.91 4.69
CA TYR A 38 5.09 5.73 4.69
C TYR A 38 4.15 5.78 3.49
N ILE A 39 4.08 4.68 2.76
CA ILE A 39 3.08 4.45 1.72
C ILE A 39 2.20 3.30 2.17
N LEU A 40 0.89 3.51 2.18
CA LEU A 40 -0.10 2.53 2.60
C LEU A 40 -1.08 2.27 1.45
N VAL A 41 -1.41 1.01 1.22
CA VAL A 41 -2.42 0.58 0.26
C VAL A 41 -3.09 -0.71 0.75
N ALA A 42 -4.40 -0.84 0.54
CA ALA A 42 -5.09 -2.10 0.76
C ALA A 42 -4.97 -2.97 -0.49
N VAL A 43 -4.45 -4.18 -0.31
CA VAL A 43 -4.34 -5.17 -1.38
C VAL A 43 -5.64 -5.97 -1.50
N GLU A 44 -6.19 -6.37 -0.35
CA GLU A 44 -7.45 -7.10 -0.15
C GLU A 44 -8.08 -6.63 1.17
N PRO A 45 -9.35 -6.97 1.48
CA PRO A 45 -9.93 -6.73 2.79
C PRO A 45 -9.05 -7.30 3.91
N ASN A 46 -8.64 -6.44 4.85
CA ASN A 46 -7.74 -6.77 5.96
C ASN A 46 -6.30 -7.17 5.58
N ILE A 47 -5.89 -6.99 4.31
CA ILE A 47 -4.52 -7.22 3.85
C ILE A 47 -3.96 -5.90 3.32
N TYR A 48 -2.94 -5.39 3.99
CA TYR A 48 -2.34 -4.09 3.69
C TYR A 48 -0.88 -4.25 3.28
N LEU A 49 -0.46 -3.49 2.28
CA LEU A 49 0.94 -3.31 1.93
C LEU A 49 1.39 -1.96 2.47
N VAL A 50 2.51 -1.97 3.22
CA VAL A 50 3.14 -0.77 3.75
C VAL A 50 4.58 -0.71 3.29
N ILE A 51 4.96 0.41 2.68
CA ILE A 51 6.33 0.66 2.20
C ILE A 51 6.89 1.87 2.92
N LEU A 52 8.06 1.68 3.54
CA LEU A 52 8.79 2.73 4.24
C LEU A 52 9.99 3.18 3.41
N PHE A 53 10.06 4.48 3.15
CA PHE A 53 11.24 5.14 2.59
C PHE A 53 11.93 5.94 3.69
N GLY A 54 13.25 5.74 3.87
CA GLY A 54 14.08 6.51 4.82
C GLY A 54 14.35 7.96 4.40
N ASN A 55 13.49 8.54 3.56
CA ASN A 55 13.54 9.92 3.10
C ASN A 55 12.15 10.38 2.65
N LYS A 56 12.01 11.69 2.44
CA LYS A 56 10.78 12.28 1.90
C LYS A 56 10.53 11.83 0.46
N LYS A 57 9.33 11.32 0.19
CA LYS A 57 8.83 11.03 -1.16
C LYS A 57 7.64 11.92 -1.52
N SER A 58 7.55 12.25 -2.80
CA SER A 58 6.44 13.02 -3.36
C SER A 58 5.32 12.07 -3.78
N GLU A 59 4.07 12.45 -3.52
CA GLU A 59 2.89 11.77 -4.06
C GLU A 59 2.79 11.87 -5.59
N ARG A 60 3.49 12.83 -6.20
CA ARG A 60 3.53 13.02 -7.66
C ARG A 60 4.57 12.14 -8.35
N ASP A 61 5.30 11.32 -7.59
CA ASP A 61 6.29 10.38 -8.15
C ASP A 61 5.57 9.19 -8.79
N SER A 62 5.42 9.26 -10.12
CA SER A 62 4.72 8.23 -10.89
C SER A 62 5.44 6.87 -10.87
N TYR A 63 6.76 6.84 -10.70
CA TYR A 63 7.50 5.58 -10.61
C TYR A 63 7.11 4.80 -9.36
N ILE A 64 6.98 5.51 -8.24
CA ILE A 64 6.56 4.91 -6.96
C ILE A 64 5.11 4.43 -7.06
N SER A 65 4.20 5.25 -7.59
CA SER A 65 2.79 4.85 -7.71
C SER A 65 2.61 3.66 -8.64
N ASN A 66 3.33 3.63 -9.77
CA ASN A 66 3.26 2.51 -10.71
C ASN A 66 3.80 1.23 -10.09
N PHE A 67 4.95 1.31 -9.41
CA PHE A 67 5.52 0.17 -8.68
C PHE A 67 4.56 -0.42 -7.65
N VAL A 68 3.91 0.44 -6.85
CA VAL A 68 2.93 0.01 -5.84
C VAL A 68 1.72 -0.66 -6.49
N ASN A 69 1.17 -0.06 -7.54
CA ASN A 69 0.02 -0.62 -8.27
C ASN A 69 0.33 -1.96 -8.92
N ASP A 70 1.51 -2.10 -9.54
CA ASP A 70 1.96 -3.35 -10.14
C ASP A 70 2.11 -4.44 -9.09
N LEU A 71 2.71 -4.11 -7.93
CA LEU A 71 2.85 -5.06 -6.83
C LEU A 71 1.49 -5.49 -6.28
N CYS A 72 0.58 -4.55 -6.01
CA CYS A 72 -0.78 -4.85 -5.57
C CYS A 72 -1.53 -5.74 -6.56
N THR A 73 -1.42 -5.45 -7.86
CA THR A 73 -2.06 -6.24 -8.93
C THR A 73 -1.59 -7.69 -8.91
N ASN A 74 -0.31 -7.94 -8.59
CA ASN A 74 0.24 -9.28 -8.49
C ASN A 74 -0.11 -10.01 -7.19
N LEU A 75 -0.37 -9.28 -6.10
CA LEU A 75 -0.73 -9.85 -4.81
C LEU A 75 -2.24 -10.15 -4.66
N ARG A 76 -3.08 -9.55 -5.49
CA ARG A 76 -4.53 -9.76 -5.48
C ARG A 76 -4.92 -11.21 -5.78
N CYS A 77 -5.79 -11.75 -4.95
CA CYS A 77 -6.33 -13.10 -5.08
C CYS A 77 -7.22 -13.23 -6.33
N THR A 78 -7.82 -12.13 -6.78
CA THR A 78 -8.68 -12.09 -7.98
C THR A 78 -7.94 -12.48 -9.26
N LYS A 79 -6.62 -12.25 -9.34
CA LYS A 79 -5.80 -12.60 -10.52
C LYS A 79 -5.77 -14.10 -10.80
N VAL A 80 -5.80 -14.93 -9.74
CA VAL A 80 -5.82 -16.41 -9.86
C VAL A 80 -7.10 -16.86 -10.59
N PHE A 81 -8.23 -16.22 -10.31
CA PHE A 81 -9.51 -16.58 -10.93
C PHE A 81 -9.62 -16.15 -12.40
N ILE A 82 -8.97 -15.04 -12.79
CA ILE A 82 -8.92 -14.61 -14.18
C ILE A 82 -8.14 -15.61 -15.04
N GLY A 83 -7.05 -16.17 -14.53
CA GLY A 83 -6.28 -17.20 -15.23
C GLY A 83 -7.02 -18.53 -15.43
N LEU A 84 -8.09 -18.76 -14.67
CA LEU A 84 -8.94 -19.96 -14.76
C LEU A 84 -10.15 -19.77 -15.69
N ARG A 85 -10.38 -18.55 -16.23
CA ARG A 85 -11.45 -18.32 -17.20
C ARG A 85 -11.11 -19.02 -18.51
N ASN A 86 -12.02 -19.87 -18.99
CA ASN A 86 -11.87 -20.54 -20.28
C ASN A 86 -11.93 -19.48 -21.41
N PRO A 87 -10.86 -19.27 -22.19
CA PRO A 87 -10.84 -18.26 -23.25
C PRO A 87 -11.69 -18.64 -24.48
N LEU A 88 -12.30 -19.83 -24.50
CA LEU A 88 -13.09 -20.36 -25.62
C LEU A 88 -14.62 -20.23 -25.42
N LYS A 89 -15.08 -19.24 -24.65
CA LYS A 89 -16.51 -18.86 -24.58
C LYS A 89 -16.69 -17.40 -24.99
#